data_AF-A0A419W4Q4-F1
#
_entry.id   AF-A0A419W4Q4-F1
#
_cell.length_a   1.000
_cell.length_b   1.000
_cell.length_c   1.000
_cell.angle_alpha   90.00
_cell.angle_beta   90.00
_cell.angle_gamma   90.00
#
_symmetry.space_group_name_H-M   'P 1'
#
loop_
_entity.id
_entity.type
_entity.pdbx_description
1 polymer ?
#
loop_
_entity_poly.entity_id
_entity_poly.type
_entity_poly.pdbx_seq_one_letter_code
_entity_poly.pdbx_strand_id
1 'polypeptide(L)'
;MTKPSRKISTTALSRDMGISSKELFETLSDLNLVYKQAGQWYLTQRGFDCGGEIAVHPQYGEYIVWPADLDLDSIFNNAKQTLINATAIGKEFGLTSQRINLVLSEIGWIEKAIKGWTITNLGVKAGGLEFEHSSGGTYVLWPTDILTHKALLSSIQPEEQVDSKPQQVSTSIAQGELIADLKDSHNFREKFPATMRTKDGHLVRSRGEILIDNSLYDYGLAHAYERKLPIEEDVYCDFYIPSKNSGKAVYIEYWGMESDEKYDARKEQKKEIYRNHDLNLIEIENKHIENLDDYLPKMLLKYEIRVD
;
A
#
# COMPACT_ATOMS: atom_id res chain seq x y z
N MET A 1 -26.89 -0.94 -38.26
CA MET A 1 -26.93 -2.26 -37.62
C MET A 1 -25.90 -3.15 -38.29
N THR A 2 -24.73 -3.30 -37.69
CA THR A 2 -23.68 -4.23 -38.14
C THR A 2 -24.19 -5.66 -37.93
N LYS A 3 -24.03 -6.54 -38.93
CA LYS A 3 -24.38 -7.96 -38.80
C LYS A 3 -23.58 -8.55 -37.63
N PRO A 4 -24.19 -9.43 -36.80
CA PRO A 4 -23.43 -10.12 -35.76
C PRO A 4 -22.35 -10.98 -36.42
N SER A 5 -21.10 -10.76 -36.00
CA SER A 5 -19.95 -11.54 -36.42
C SER A 5 -20.16 -13.01 -36.07
N ARG A 6 -19.74 -13.90 -36.98
CA ARG A 6 -19.78 -15.35 -36.74
C ARG A 6 -18.90 -15.66 -35.54
N LYS A 7 -19.45 -16.34 -34.53
CA LYS A 7 -18.67 -16.78 -33.37
C LYS A 7 -17.94 -18.09 -33.65
N ILE A 8 -16.69 -18.19 -33.21
CA ILE A 8 -15.85 -19.38 -33.35
C ILE A 8 -15.15 -19.69 -32.02
N SER A 9 -14.80 -20.95 -31.78
CA SER A 9 -14.07 -21.33 -30.56
C SER A 9 -12.65 -20.75 -30.56
N THR A 10 -12.03 -20.62 -29.39
CA THR A 10 -10.62 -20.17 -29.29
C THR A 10 -9.68 -21.02 -30.14
N THR A 11 -9.88 -22.34 -30.20
CA THR A 11 -9.08 -23.25 -31.05
C THR A 11 -9.27 -22.98 -32.55
N ALA A 12 -10.47 -22.57 -32.97
CA ALA A 12 -10.72 -22.19 -34.35
C ALA A 12 -10.11 -20.80 -34.65
N LEU A 13 -10.27 -19.84 -33.74
CA LEU A 13 -9.69 -18.51 -33.86
C LEU A 13 -8.16 -18.57 -33.97
N SER A 14 -7.48 -19.39 -33.16
CA SER A 14 -6.02 -19.53 -33.23
C SER A 14 -5.57 -20.03 -34.61
N ARG A 15 -6.34 -20.93 -35.21
CA ARG A 15 -6.06 -21.45 -36.56
C ARG A 15 -6.22 -20.39 -37.63
N ASP A 16 -7.26 -19.57 -37.54
CA ASP A 16 -7.50 -18.45 -38.46
C ASP A 16 -6.40 -17.38 -38.35
N MET A 17 -5.84 -17.19 -37.15
CA MET A 17 -4.71 -16.29 -36.88
C MET A 17 -3.32 -16.90 -37.17
N GLY A 18 -3.24 -18.19 -37.53
CA GLY A 18 -1.97 -18.86 -37.81
C GLY A 18 -1.07 -19.14 -36.60
N ILE A 19 -1.61 -19.08 -35.38
CA ILE A 19 -0.88 -19.33 -34.12
C ILE A 19 -1.38 -20.58 -33.40
N SER A 20 -0.64 -21.06 -32.41
CA SER A 20 -1.08 -22.22 -31.63
C SER A 20 -2.24 -21.85 -30.69
N SER A 21 -3.13 -22.80 -30.38
CA SER A 21 -4.21 -22.52 -29.42
C SER A 21 -3.67 -22.19 -28.03
N LYS A 22 -2.54 -22.78 -27.64
CA LYS A 22 -1.86 -22.48 -26.38
C LYS A 22 -1.45 -21.01 -26.34
N GLU A 23 -0.77 -20.55 -27.38
CA GLU A 23 -0.31 -19.16 -27.52
C GLU A 23 -1.47 -18.17 -27.53
N LEU A 24 -2.57 -18.48 -28.24
CA LEU A 24 -3.75 -17.61 -28.19
C LEU A 24 -4.37 -17.53 -26.79
N PHE A 25 -4.47 -18.64 -26.07
CA PHE A 25 -4.97 -18.62 -24.69
C PHE A 25 -4.06 -17.80 -23.76
N GLU A 26 -2.74 -17.86 -23.95
CA GLU A 26 -1.78 -17.02 -23.24
C GLU A 26 -2.01 -15.53 -23.57
N THR A 27 -2.10 -15.16 -24.84
CA THR A 27 -2.39 -13.77 -25.26
C THR A 27 -3.72 -13.25 -24.73
N LEU A 28 -4.79 -14.05 -24.79
CA LEU A 28 -6.09 -13.67 -24.24
C LEU A 28 -6.04 -13.50 -22.71
N SER A 29 -5.21 -14.31 -22.04
CA SER A 29 -4.98 -14.21 -20.59
C SER A 29 -4.19 -12.94 -20.25
N ASP A 30 -3.15 -12.63 -21.01
CA ASP A 30 -2.31 -11.43 -20.86
C ASP A 30 -3.11 -10.15 -21.12
N LEU A 31 -4.17 -10.22 -21.93
CA LEU A 31 -5.13 -9.15 -22.16
C LEU A 31 -6.26 -9.11 -21.12
N ASN A 32 -6.23 -9.99 -20.12
CA ASN A 32 -7.28 -10.21 -19.11
C ASN A 32 -8.67 -10.38 -19.74
N LEU A 33 -8.73 -11.06 -20.89
CA LEU A 33 -9.98 -11.46 -21.55
C LEU A 33 -10.44 -12.83 -21.03
N VAL A 34 -9.49 -13.65 -20.57
CA VAL A 34 -9.74 -14.95 -19.94
C VAL A 34 -8.83 -15.13 -18.73
N TYR A 35 -9.18 -16.05 -17.83
CA TYR A 35 -8.31 -16.48 -16.74
C TYR A 35 -8.42 -17.99 -16.55
N LYS A 36 -7.41 -18.61 -15.94
CA LYS A 36 -7.38 -20.07 -15.72
C LYS A 36 -7.61 -20.40 -14.26
N GLN A 37 -8.58 -21.27 -13.97
CA GLN A 37 -8.85 -21.79 -12.63
C GLN A 37 -9.05 -23.31 -12.68
N ALA A 38 -8.39 -24.05 -11.79
CA ALA A 38 -8.44 -25.52 -11.73
C ALA A 38 -8.21 -26.22 -13.09
N GLY A 39 -7.36 -25.64 -13.95
CA GLY A 39 -7.06 -26.18 -15.28
C GLY A 39 -8.02 -25.77 -16.39
N GLN A 40 -9.13 -25.11 -16.08
CA GLN A 40 -10.15 -24.64 -17.03
C GLN A 40 -10.02 -23.12 -17.28
N TRP A 41 -10.36 -22.69 -18.49
CA TRP A 41 -10.38 -21.29 -18.88
C TRP A 41 -11.77 -20.70 -18.70
N TYR A 42 -11.81 -19.52 -18.09
CA TYR A 42 -13.02 -18.77 -17.81
C TYR A 42 -12.95 -17.40 -18.48
N LEU A 43 -14.10 -16.90 -18.94
CA LEU A 43 -14.22 -15.58 -19.54
C LEU A 43 -14.26 -14.52 -18.43
N THR A 44 -13.53 -13.42 -18.61
CA THR A 44 -13.61 -12.25 -17.72
C THR A 44 -14.71 -11.29 -18.18
N GLN A 45 -15.06 -10.29 -17.37
CA GLN A 45 -15.98 -9.24 -17.79
C GLN A 45 -15.44 -8.49 -19.03
N ARG A 46 -14.14 -8.17 -19.04
CA ARG A 46 -13.48 -7.55 -20.20
C ARG A 46 -13.54 -8.43 -21.45
N GLY A 47 -13.37 -9.74 -21.28
CA GLY A 47 -13.55 -10.72 -22.35
C GLY A 47 -14.95 -10.67 -22.93
N PHE A 48 -15.97 -10.61 -22.08
CA PHE A 48 -17.36 -10.44 -22.48
C PHE A 48 -17.59 -9.12 -23.24
N ASP A 49 -17.04 -8.02 -22.74
CA ASP A 49 -17.17 -6.69 -23.36
C ASP A 49 -16.46 -6.62 -24.74
N CYS A 50 -15.40 -7.43 -24.93
CA CYS A 50 -14.72 -7.64 -26.21
C CYS A 50 -15.45 -8.64 -27.13
N GLY A 51 -16.66 -9.07 -26.76
CA GLY A 51 -17.51 -9.97 -27.53
C GLY A 51 -17.27 -11.46 -27.28
N GLY A 52 -16.50 -11.84 -26.27
CA GLY A 52 -16.41 -13.24 -25.83
C GLY A 52 -17.74 -13.72 -25.25
N GLU A 53 -18.08 -14.99 -25.47
CA GLU A 53 -19.28 -15.62 -24.91
C GLU A 53 -18.97 -17.05 -24.45
N ILE A 54 -19.76 -17.56 -23.50
CA ILE A 54 -19.72 -18.97 -23.10
C ILE A 54 -20.72 -19.75 -23.96
N ALA A 55 -20.23 -20.76 -24.66
CA ALA A 55 -21.03 -21.73 -25.39
C ALA A 55 -20.99 -23.10 -24.71
N VAL A 56 -22.04 -23.90 -24.89
CA VAL A 56 -22.15 -25.25 -24.32
C VAL A 56 -22.19 -26.26 -25.45
N HIS A 57 -21.33 -27.28 -25.40
CA HIS A 57 -21.38 -28.42 -26.30
C HIS A 57 -21.72 -29.72 -25.53
N PRO A 58 -22.66 -30.55 -26.01
CA PRO A 58 -23.08 -31.78 -25.31
C PRO A 58 -21.94 -32.75 -24.97
N GLN A 59 -20.88 -32.78 -25.78
CA GLN A 59 -19.75 -33.69 -25.61
C GLN A 59 -18.54 -33.06 -24.88
N TYR A 60 -18.40 -31.73 -24.92
CA TYR A 60 -17.18 -31.05 -24.48
C TYR A 60 -17.42 -30.06 -23.32
N GLY A 61 -18.66 -29.86 -22.90
CA GLY A 61 -19.02 -28.94 -21.82
C GLY A 61 -19.01 -27.48 -22.26
N GLU A 62 -18.81 -26.58 -21.29
CA GLU A 62 -18.70 -25.14 -21.50
C GLU A 62 -17.34 -24.76 -22.11
N TYR A 63 -17.36 -23.85 -23.09
CA TYR A 63 -16.15 -23.32 -23.72
C TYR A 63 -16.37 -21.90 -24.22
N ILE A 64 -15.26 -21.18 -24.44
CA ILE A 64 -15.28 -19.78 -24.84
C ILE A 64 -15.33 -19.66 -26.37
N VAL A 65 -16.21 -18.78 -26.86
CA VAL A 65 -16.30 -18.39 -28.28
C VAL A 65 -16.07 -16.90 -28.45
N TRP A 66 -15.51 -16.53 -29.59
CA TRP A 66 -15.11 -15.18 -29.95
C TRP A 66 -15.67 -14.78 -31.32
N PRO A 67 -15.87 -13.48 -31.61
CA PRO A 67 -16.10 -13.00 -32.96
C PRO A 67 -14.96 -13.45 -33.89
N ALA A 68 -15.26 -13.93 -35.09
CA ALA A 68 -14.23 -14.38 -36.04
C ALA A 68 -13.33 -13.24 -36.54
N ASP A 69 -13.77 -12.00 -36.38
CA ASP A 69 -13.07 -10.75 -36.67
C ASP A 69 -12.47 -10.10 -35.41
N LEU A 70 -12.24 -10.86 -34.33
CA LEU A 70 -11.62 -10.36 -33.12
C LEU A 70 -10.21 -9.80 -33.43
N ASP A 71 -10.07 -8.49 -33.27
CA ASP A 71 -8.81 -7.77 -33.48
C ASP A 71 -8.05 -7.61 -32.15
N LEU A 72 -7.15 -8.54 -31.87
CA LEU A 72 -6.33 -8.51 -30.65
C LEU A 72 -5.36 -7.33 -30.60
N ASP A 73 -4.86 -6.88 -31.76
CA ASP A 73 -3.92 -5.75 -31.82
C ASP A 73 -4.63 -4.46 -31.45
N SER A 74 -5.85 -4.25 -31.95
CA SER A 74 -6.71 -3.13 -31.55
C SER A 74 -7.08 -3.21 -30.07
N ILE A 75 -7.42 -4.39 -29.55
CA ILE A 75 -7.73 -4.56 -28.13
C ILE A 75 -6.51 -4.25 -27.26
N PHE A 76 -5.32 -4.73 -27.63
CA PHE A 76 -4.08 -4.45 -26.93
C PHE A 76 -3.76 -2.95 -26.95
N ASN A 77 -3.86 -2.31 -28.11
CA ASN A 77 -3.59 -0.87 -28.25
C ASN A 77 -4.61 -0.02 -27.48
N ASN A 78 -5.90 -0.36 -27.53
CA ASN A 78 -6.94 0.30 -26.75
C ASN A 78 -6.77 0.05 -25.25
N ALA A 79 -6.40 -1.17 -24.83
CA ALA A 79 -6.05 -1.46 -23.44
C ALA A 79 -4.93 -0.52 -22.99
N LYS A 80 -3.82 -0.49 -23.71
CA LYS A 80 -2.67 0.33 -23.35
C LYS A 80 -2.97 1.83 -23.30
N GLN A 81 -3.93 2.32 -24.11
CA GLN A 81 -4.37 3.71 -24.10
C GLN A 81 -5.39 4.05 -23.00
N THR A 82 -6.11 3.05 -22.49
CA THR A 82 -7.17 3.24 -21.48
C THR A 82 -6.76 2.85 -20.07
N LEU A 83 -5.67 2.09 -19.92
CA LEU A 83 -5.16 1.70 -18.62
C LEU A 83 -4.30 2.81 -18.02
N ILE A 84 -4.41 2.97 -16.71
CA ILE A 84 -3.67 3.92 -15.89
C ILE A 84 -2.69 3.18 -14.97
N ASN A 85 -1.51 3.75 -14.77
CA ASN A 85 -0.52 3.21 -13.83
C ASN A 85 -0.72 3.83 -12.43
N ALA A 86 0.06 3.35 -11.46
CA ALA A 86 0.06 3.90 -10.09
C ALA A 86 0.33 5.42 -10.04
N THR A 87 1.12 5.98 -10.96
CA THR A 87 1.35 7.43 -11.04
C THR A 87 0.10 8.19 -11.45
N ALA A 88 -0.64 7.71 -12.45
CA ALA A 88 -1.88 8.30 -12.90
C ALA A 88 -2.98 8.17 -11.84
N ILE A 89 -3.08 7.00 -11.18
CA ILE A 89 -3.98 6.80 -10.03
C ILE A 89 -3.62 7.79 -8.90
N GLY A 90 -2.34 7.89 -8.54
CA GLY A 90 -1.88 8.76 -7.48
C GLY A 90 -2.21 10.23 -7.73
N LYS A 91 -2.07 10.69 -8.98
CA LYS A 91 -2.43 12.06 -9.37
C LYS A 91 -3.89 12.40 -9.07
N GLU A 92 -4.83 11.46 -9.26
CA GLU A 92 -6.25 11.67 -8.97
C GLU A 92 -6.52 11.80 -7.47
N PHE A 93 -5.70 11.19 -6.61
CA PHE A 93 -5.84 11.24 -5.15
C PHE A 93 -4.86 12.17 -4.46
N GLY A 94 -3.99 12.87 -5.19
CA GLY A 94 -2.92 13.69 -4.62
C GLY A 94 -1.83 12.88 -3.90
N LEU A 95 -1.62 11.63 -4.32
CA LEU A 95 -0.66 10.69 -3.73
C LEU A 95 0.49 10.35 -4.69
N THR A 96 1.62 9.94 -4.14
CA THR A 96 2.75 9.43 -4.93
C THR A 96 2.44 8.05 -5.51
N SER A 97 3.10 7.69 -6.62
CA SER A 97 2.98 6.33 -7.18
C SER A 97 3.45 5.25 -6.21
N GLN A 98 4.47 5.56 -5.40
CA GLN A 98 4.94 4.68 -4.34
C GLN A 98 3.81 4.41 -3.34
N ARG A 99 3.16 5.46 -2.83
CA ARG A 99 2.05 5.33 -1.88
C ARG A 99 0.91 4.49 -2.45
N ILE A 100 0.55 4.71 -3.72
CA ILE A 100 -0.47 3.90 -4.40
C ILE A 100 -0.07 2.43 -4.49
N ASN A 101 1.18 2.12 -4.86
CA ASN A 101 1.63 0.73 -4.91
C ASN A 101 1.58 0.06 -3.53
N LEU A 102 1.95 0.76 -2.45
CA LEU A 102 1.83 0.23 -1.09
C LEU A 102 0.37 -0.05 -0.72
N VAL A 103 -0.55 0.84 -1.07
CA VAL A 103 -2.00 0.61 -0.86
C VAL A 103 -2.49 -0.61 -1.65
N LEU A 104 -2.15 -0.69 -2.94
CA LEU A 104 -2.51 -1.83 -3.79
C LEU A 104 -1.90 -3.14 -3.28
N SER A 105 -0.71 -3.08 -2.68
CA SER A 105 -0.06 -4.23 -2.07
C SER A 105 -0.74 -4.66 -0.77
N GLU A 106 -1.15 -3.69 0.06
CA GLU A 106 -1.81 -3.93 1.33
C GLU A 106 -3.18 -4.61 1.15
N ILE A 107 -3.97 -4.19 0.15
CA ILE A 107 -5.23 -4.87 -0.21
C ILE A 107 -5.01 -6.19 -0.98
N GLY A 108 -3.75 -6.58 -1.19
CA GLY A 108 -3.36 -7.86 -1.79
C GLY A 108 -3.55 -7.93 -3.30
N TRP A 109 -3.61 -6.80 -4.00
CA TRP A 109 -3.77 -6.77 -5.47
C TRP A 109 -2.45 -6.86 -6.22
N ILE A 110 -1.36 -6.39 -5.63
CA ILE A 110 -0.01 -6.53 -6.16
C ILE A 110 0.96 -7.00 -5.06
N GLU A 111 2.12 -7.51 -5.47
CA GLU A 111 3.20 -7.92 -4.59
C GLU A 111 4.54 -7.40 -5.11
N LYS A 112 5.55 -7.30 -4.23
CA LYS A 112 6.91 -6.95 -4.66
C LYS A 112 7.50 -8.05 -5.53
N ALA A 113 7.93 -7.68 -6.73
CA ALA A 113 8.72 -8.54 -7.61
C ALA A 113 10.22 -8.35 -7.34
N ILE A 114 11.08 -9.12 -8.02
CA ILE A 114 12.54 -8.91 -8.01
C ILE A 114 12.89 -7.47 -8.40
N LYS A 115 12.13 -6.92 -9.36
CA LYS A 115 12.23 -5.52 -9.79
C LYS A 115 10.85 -5.01 -10.17
N GLY A 116 10.30 -4.09 -9.38
CA GLY A 116 8.98 -3.52 -9.59
C GLY A 116 7.87 -4.31 -8.89
N TRP A 117 6.70 -4.39 -9.51
CA TRP A 117 5.49 -4.95 -8.91
C TRP A 117 4.89 -6.01 -9.81
N THR A 118 4.45 -7.12 -9.21
CA THR A 118 3.75 -8.21 -9.91
C THR A 118 2.31 -8.29 -9.45
N ILE A 119 1.42 -8.70 -10.34
CA ILE A 119 -0.02 -8.77 -10.07
C ILE A 119 -0.39 -10.08 -9.36
N THR A 120 -1.30 -10.01 -8.39
CA THR A 120 -1.86 -11.21 -7.76
C THR A 120 -3.13 -11.69 -8.47
N ASN A 121 -3.60 -12.88 -8.12
CA ASN A 121 -4.91 -13.36 -8.59
C ASN A 121 -6.08 -12.44 -8.19
N LEU A 122 -5.97 -11.72 -7.07
CA LEU A 122 -6.97 -10.72 -6.67
C LEU A 122 -6.86 -9.46 -7.54
N GLY A 123 -5.64 -9.03 -7.85
CA GLY A 123 -5.40 -7.91 -8.76
C GLY A 123 -5.94 -8.17 -10.16
N VAL A 124 -5.75 -9.38 -10.70
CA VAL A 124 -6.31 -9.79 -12.00
C VAL A 124 -7.84 -9.69 -11.99
N LYS A 125 -8.49 -10.14 -10.91
CA LYS A 125 -9.95 -10.03 -10.73
C LYS A 125 -10.42 -8.59 -10.61
N ALA A 126 -9.61 -7.70 -10.05
CA ALA A 126 -9.83 -6.27 -10.00
C ALA A 126 -9.51 -5.56 -11.33
N GLY A 127 -9.17 -6.31 -12.40
CA GLY A 127 -8.97 -5.79 -13.75
C GLY A 127 -7.53 -5.40 -14.07
N GLY A 128 -6.60 -5.54 -13.14
CA GLY A 128 -5.21 -5.17 -13.34
C GLY A 128 -4.52 -6.05 -14.39
N LEU A 129 -3.47 -5.49 -14.99
CA LEU A 129 -2.68 -6.10 -16.05
C LEU A 129 -1.19 -5.87 -15.80
N GLU A 130 -0.42 -6.96 -15.74
CA GLU A 130 1.02 -6.91 -15.58
C GLU A 130 1.73 -6.71 -16.93
N PHE A 131 2.78 -5.91 -16.92
CA PHE A 131 3.64 -5.64 -18.06
C PHE A 131 5.10 -5.65 -17.64
N GLU A 132 5.98 -5.97 -18.58
CA GLU A 132 7.43 -5.89 -18.40
C GLU A 132 7.97 -4.58 -19.00
N HIS A 133 8.80 -3.89 -18.22
CA HIS A 133 9.58 -2.75 -18.66
C HIS A 133 10.86 -3.23 -19.35
N SER A 134 11.38 -2.49 -20.33
CA SER A 134 12.61 -2.83 -21.08
C SER A 134 13.87 -3.01 -20.23
N SER A 135 13.82 -2.61 -18.96
CA SER A 135 14.89 -2.79 -17.98
C SER A 135 14.79 -4.11 -17.20
N GLY A 136 13.83 -4.99 -17.55
CA GLY A 136 13.56 -6.28 -16.91
C GLY A 136 12.77 -6.19 -15.60
N GLY A 137 12.09 -5.08 -15.34
CA GLY A 137 11.22 -4.91 -14.17
C GLY A 137 9.75 -4.97 -14.55
N THR A 138 8.90 -5.46 -13.66
CA THR A 138 7.45 -5.57 -13.92
C THR A 138 6.69 -4.39 -13.33
N TYR A 139 5.55 -4.06 -13.93
CA TYR A 139 4.63 -3.06 -13.42
C TYR A 139 3.19 -3.42 -13.78
N VAL A 140 2.24 -2.86 -13.05
CA VAL A 140 0.81 -3.15 -13.22
C VAL A 140 0.08 -1.91 -13.72
N LEU A 141 -0.77 -2.08 -14.72
CA LEU A 141 -1.73 -1.07 -15.19
C LEU A 141 -3.15 -1.50 -14.83
N TRP A 142 -4.01 -0.51 -14.63
CA TRP A 142 -5.37 -0.69 -14.15
C TRP A 142 -6.37 -0.01 -15.07
N PRO A 143 -7.58 -0.54 -15.26
CA PRO A 143 -8.65 0.18 -15.93
C PRO A 143 -9.04 1.44 -15.13
N THR A 144 -9.58 2.46 -15.80
CA THR A 144 -9.91 3.75 -15.15
C THR A 144 -11.02 3.67 -14.12
N ASP A 145 -11.90 2.66 -14.21
CA ASP A 145 -12.93 2.38 -13.21
C ASP A 145 -12.37 1.99 -11.84
N ILE A 146 -11.10 1.59 -11.76
CA ILE A 146 -10.37 1.34 -10.51
C ILE A 146 -10.45 2.52 -9.54
N LEU A 147 -10.53 3.75 -10.06
CA LEU A 147 -10.62 5.00 -9.29
C LEU A 147 -11.91 5.07 -8.46
N THR A 148 -12.91 4.28 -8.79
CA THR A 148 -14.19 4.19 -8.06
C THR A 148 -14.33 2.90 -7.27
N HIS A 149 -13.32 2.02 -7.29
CA HIS A 149 -13.41 0.71 -6.65
C HIS A 149 -13.40 0.86 -5.13
N LYS A 150 -14.44 0.34 -4.47
CA LYS A 150 -14.66 0.50 -3.02
C LYS A 150 -13.44 0.12 -2.18
N ALA A 151 -12.82 -1.04 -2.44
CA ALA A 151 -11.65 -1.49 -1.68
C ALA A 151 -10.45 -0.54 -1.75
N LEU A 152 -10.23 0.09 -2.92
CA LEU A 152 -9.16 1.08 -3.09
C LEU A 152 -9.49 2.36 -2.31
N LEU A 153 -10.72 2.86 -2.47
CA LEU A 153 -11.18 4.08 -1.79
C LEU A 153 -11.11 3.97 -0.28
N SER A 154 -11.58 2.86 0.29
CA SER A 154 -11.53 2.61 1.75
C SER A 154 -10.10 2.52 2.30
N SER A 155 -9.12 2.21 1.46
CA SER A 155 -7.71 2.06 1.86
C SER A 155 -6.91 3.36 1.70
N ILE A 156 -7.32 4.22 0.75
CA ILE A 156 -6.74 5.56 0.56
C ILE A 156 -7.30 6.56 1.58
N GLN A 157 -8.60 6.50 1.82
CA GLN A 157 -9.31 7.31 2.80
C GLN A 157 -10.03 6.35 3.74
N PRO A 158 -9.37 5.91 4.83
CA PRO A 158 -10.10 5.25 5.91
C PRO A 158 -11.20 6.24 6.31
N GLU A 159 -12.48 5.87 6.14
CA GLU A 159 -13.59 6.66 6.68
C GLU A 159 -13.19 7.03 8.10
N GLU A 160 -13.27 8.32 8.44
CA GLU A 160 -13.01 8.80 9.79
C GLU A 160 -14.05 8.14 10.71
N GLN A 161 -13.76 6.91 11.17
CA GLN A 161 -14.38 6.34 12.35
C GLN A 161 -13.78 7.04 13.56
N VAL A 162 -14.13 8.32 13.67
CA VAL A 162 -14.10 9.09 14.90
C VAL A 162 -15.53 9.56 15.15
N ASP A 163 -16.46 8.59 15.23
CA ASP A 163 -17.58 8.71 16.17
C ASP A 163 -17.02 8.49 17.59
N SER A 164 -16.22 9.45 17.99
CA SER A 164 -15.83 9.71 19.36
C SER A 164 -15.60 11.21 19.38
N LYS A 165 -16.70 11.93 19.61
CA LYS A 165 -16.70 13.36 19.91
C LYS A 165 -15.43 13.69 20.70
N PRO A 166 -14.65 14.73 20.36
CA PRO A 166 -13.62 15.21 21.24
C PRO A 166 -14.31 15.56 22.56
N GLN A 167 -14.14 14.69 23.55
CA GLN A 167 -14.55 14.99 24.90
C GLN A 167 -13.54 16.05 25.33
N GLN A 168 -13.91 17.32 25.12
CA GLN A 168 -13.32 18.44 25.79
C GLN A 168 -13.47 18.14 27.28
N VAL A 169 -12.44 17.54 27.88
CA VAL A 169 -12.27 17.59 29.31
C VAL A 169 -11.74 18.99 29.58
N SER A 170 -12.68 19.92 29.70
CA SER A 170 -12.47 21.21 30.34
C SER A 170 -12.14 20.93 31.81
N THR A 171 -10.85 20.76 32.09
CA THR A 171 -10.30 20.94 33.43
C THR A 171 -9.38 22.15 33.41
N SER A 172 -9.99 23.31 33.64
CA SER A 172 -9.35 24.38 34.38
C SER A 172 -8.83 23.80 35.71
N ILE A 173 -7.52 23.80 35.97
CA ILE A 173 -6.92 23.94 37.30
C ILE A 173 -5.44 24.34 37.13
N ALA A 174 -5.14 25.49 37.75
CA ALA A 174 -3.91 25.99 38.37
C ALA A 174 -2.54 25.69 37.73
N GLN A 175 -1.90 26.80 37.30
CA GLN A 175 -0.46 27.01 37.40
C GLN A 175 0.10 26.52 38.74
N GLY A 176 1.24 25.84 38.68
CA GLY A 176 2.15 25.68 39.81
C GLY A 176 2.10 24.30 40.45
N GLU A 177 2.77 23.33 39.80
CA GLU A 177 3.47 22.16 40.35
C GLU A 177 3.40 21.01 39.33
N LEU A 178 4.32 21.00 38.37
CA LEU A 178 4.67 19.77 37.66
C LEU A 178 6.15 19.54 37.87
N ILE A 179 6.38 18.80 38.94
CA ILE A 179 7.62 18.23 39.46
C ILE A 179 8.21 17.30 38.39
N ALA A 180 9.54 17.19 38.41
CA ALA A 180 10.40 16.39 37.55
C ALA A 180 9.77 15.08 37.05
N ASP A 181 9.89 14.78 35.75
CA ASP A 181 9.98 13.40 35.25
C ASP A 181 10.35 13.35 33.76
N LEU A 182 11.55 12.82 33.49
CA LEU A 182 11.90 12.18 32.24
C LEU A 182 11.12 10.84 32.21
N LYS A 183 9.88 10.87 31.71
CA LYS A 183 8.98 9.70 31.53
C LYS A 183 9.11 8.64 32.66
N ASP A 184 8.70 8.96 33.89
CA ASP A 184 8.33 7.89 34.82
C ASP A 184 7.12 7.15 34.21
N SER A 185 7.41 5.94 33.74
CA SER A 185 6.70 5.31 32.62
C SER A 185 5.32 4.76 33.02
N HIS A 186 5.02 4.72 34.31
CA HIS A 186 3.71 4.33 34.84
C HIS A 186 2.71 5.50 34.85
N ASN A 187 3.10 6.67 35.35
CA ASN A 187 2.18 7.80 35.56
C ASN A 187 1.75 8.45 34.23
N PHE A 188 2.64 8.48 33.22
CA PHE A 188 2.31 9.01 31.90
C PHE A 188 1.29 8.15 31.13
N ARG A 189 1.45 6.82 31.19
CA ARG A 189 0.56 5.87 30.49
C ARG A 189 -0.86 5.90 31.05
N GLU A 190 -1.00 6.13 32.35
CA GLU A 190 -2.31 6.28 33.01
C GLU A 190 -2.97 7.63 32.67
N LYS A 191 -2.19 8.72 32.63
CA LYS A 191 -2.69 10.07 32.31
C LYS A 191 -3.09 10.23 30.84
N PHE A 192 -2.40 9.55 29.93
CA PHE A 192 -2.65 9.62 28.49
C PHE A 192 -2.79 8.19 27.94
N PRO A 193 -4.00 7.61 27.95
CA PRO A 193 -4.21 6.25 27.47
C PRO A 193 -4.05 6.17 25.94
N ALA A 194 -3.45 5.07 25.46
CA ALA A 194 -3.36 4.79 24.04
C ALA A 194 -4.67 4.17 23.53
N THR A 195 -5.44 4.94 22.76
CA THR A 195 -6.80 4.58 22.35
C THR A 195 -6.96 4.46 20.84
N MET A 196 -5.97 4.92 20.06
CA MET A 196 -6.07 4.96 18.61
C MET A 196 -5.34 3.76 18.00
N ARG A 197 -6.08 2.92 17.26
CA ARG A 197 -5.57 1.68 16.68
C ARG A 197 -4.94 1.91 15.31
N THR A 198 -3.75 1.35 15.09
CA THR A 198 -3.02 1.37 13.81
C THR A 198 -3.28 0.10 12.98
N LYS A 199 -2.77 0.06 11.75
CA LYS A 199 -2.98 -1.04 10.79
C LYS A 199 -2.44 -2.38 11.29
N ASP A 200 -1.27 -2.37 11.94
CA ASP A 200 -0.64 -3.57 12.49
C ASP A 200 -1.17 -3.95 13.88
N GLY A 201 -1.98 -3.08 14.47
CA GLY A 201 -2.70 -3.31 15.71
C GLY A 201 -2.10 -2.63 16.94
N HIS A 202 -1.05 -1.81 16.82
CA HIS A 202 -0.62 -0.96 17.92
C HIS A 202 -1.74 0.00 18.35
N LEU A 203 -1.73 0.34 19.65
CA LEU A 203 -2.54 1.42 20.20
C LEU A 203 -1.59 2.59 20.48
N VAL A 204 -1.85 3.73 19.85
CA VAL A 204 -1.03 4.95 19.95
C VAL A 204 -1.85 6.14 20.48
N ARG A 205 -1.20 7.29 20.70
CA ARG A 205 -1.75 8.42 21.47
C ARG A 205 -1.97 9.69 20.65
N SER A 206 -1.44 9.77 19.44
CA SER A 206 -1.60 10.92 18.55
C SER A 206 -1.84 10.52 17.09
N ARG A 207 -2.45 11.43 16.31
CA ARG A 207 -2.61 11.24 14.85
C ARG A 207 -1.27 11.11 14.13
N GLY A 208 -0.25 11.86 14.55
CA GLY A 208 1.10 11.76 13.98
C GLY A 208 1.73 10.39 14.19
N GLU A 209 1.57 9.80 15.39
CA GLU A 209 2.00 8.42 15.65
C GLU A 209 1.27 7.40 14.78
N ILE A 210 -0.04 7.55 14.54
CA ILE A 210 -0.78 6.66 13.61
C ILE A 210 -0.15 6.69 12.22
N LEU A 211 0.17 7.89 11.73
CA LEU A 211 0.75 8.05 10.40
C LEU A 211 2.14 7.41 10.32
N ILE A 212 2.99 7.63 11.33
CA ILE A 212 4.32 7.01 11.40
C ILE A 212 4.22 5.49 11.47
N ASP A 213 3.43 4.96 12.39
CA ASP A 213 3.24 3.52 12.58
C ASP A 213 2.72 2.84 11.31
N ASN A 214 1.66 3.39 10.72
CA ASN A 214 1.10 2.88 9.47
C ASN A 214 2.10 2.96 8.31
N SER A 215 2.92 4.01 8.21
CA SER A 215 3.99 4.07 7.21
C SER A 215 5.04 2.99 7.42
N LEU A 216 5.44 2.72 8.67
CA LEU A 216 6.38 1.62 8.98
C LEU A 216 5.79 0.26 8.61
N TYR A 217 4.52 0.02 8.91
CA TYR A 217 3.78 -1.17 8.50
C TYR A 217 3.71 -1.30 6.97
N ASP A 218 3.31 -0.22 6.28
CA ASP A 218 3.15 -0.20 4.82
C ASP A 218 4.51 -0.46 4.12
N TYR A 219 5.64 -0.01 4.68
CA TYR A 219 6.97 -0.34 4.20
C TYR A 219 7.44 -1.78 4.51
N GLY A 220 6.63 -2.57 5.22
CA GLY A 220 6.98 -3.93 5.65
C GLY A 220 8.07 -3.94 6.73
N LEU A 221 8.29 -2.83 7.43
CA LEU A 221 9.27 -2.74 8.49
C LEU A 221 8.69 -3.28 9.77
N ALA A 222 9.25 -4.38 10.26
CA ALA A 222 8.97 -4.80 11.60
C ALA A 222 9.45 -3.73 12.57
N HIS A 223 8.58 -3.27 13.47
CA HIS A 223 8.92 -2.22 14.42
C HIS A 223 8.24 -2.49 15.77
N ALA A 224 8.61 -1.74 16.79
CA ALA A 224 8.00 -1.80 18.12
C ALA A 224 7.62 -0.39 18.59
N TYR A 225 6.43 -0.25 19.15
CA TYR A 225 5.95 0.97 19.80
C TYR A 225 6.38 1.04 21.27
N GLU A 226 6.76 2.23 21.76
CA GLU A 226 7.21 2.46 23.15
C GLU A 226 8.29 1.50 23.64
N ARG A 227 9.38 1.35 22.89
CA ARG A 227 10.48 0.45 23.28
C ARG A 227 11.41 1.13 24.29
N LYS A 228 11.72 0.43 25.39
CA LYS A 228 12.74 0.87 26.35
C LYS A 228 14.12 0.91 25.69
N LEU A 229 14.84 2.00 25.90
CA LEU A 229 16.24 2.15 25.47
C LEU A 229 17.15 1.16 26.22
N PRO A 230 18.24 0.69 25.60
CA PRO A 230 19.17 -0.26 26.21
C PRO A 230 20.15 0.45 27.15
N ILE A 231 19.63 1.25 28.09
CA ILE A 231 20.37 2.04 29.08
C ILE A 231 19.79 1.79 30.48
N GLU A 232 20.48 2.26 31.53
CA GLU A 232 20.04 2.04 32.92
C GLU A 232 18.77 2.83 33.24
N GLU A 233 18.67 4.05 32.70
CA GLU A 233 17.54 4.95 32.86
C GLU A 233 16.26 4.37 32.25
N ASP A 234 15.11 4.68 32.86
CA ASP A 234 13.80 4.22 32.39
C ASP A 234 13.26 5.08 31.24
N VAL A 235 13.99 5.10 30.12
CA VAL A 235 13.67 5.94 28.96
C VAL A 235 13.13 5.09 27.83
N TYR A 236 12.07 5.58 27.19
CA TYR A 236 11.36 4.89 26.09
C TYR A 236 11.33 5.76 24.84
N CYS A 237 11.69 5.17 23.70
CA CYS A 237 11.50 5.78 22.38
C CYS A 237 10.03 5.68 21.93
N ASP A 238 9.66 6.38 20.87
CA ASP A 238 8.30 6.26 20.33
C ASP A 238 8.19 5.03 19.43
N PHE A 239 9.16 4.83 18.50
CA PHE A 239 9.27 3.60 17.71
C PHE A 239 10.70 3.07 17.66
N TYR A 240 10.85 1.75 17.54
CA TYR A 240 12.13 1.09 17.35
C TYR A 240 12.09 0.15 16.16
N ILE A 241 13.06 0.30 15.25
CA ILE A 241 13.27 -0.57 14.10
C ILE A 241 14.50 -1.44 14.37
N PRO A 242 14.35 -2.76 14.55
CA PRO A 242 15.46 -3.69 14.70
C PRO A 242 16.26 -3.89 13.40
N SER A 243 17.53 -4.30 13.54
CA SER A 243 18.46 -4.56 12.42
C SER A 243 18.02 -5.68 11.46
N LYS A 244 16.98 -6.44 11.80
CA LYS A 244 16.45 -7.51 10.92
C LYS A 244 15.81 -6.99 9.63
N ASN A 245 15.47 -5.70 9.55
CA ASN A 245 14.91 -5.08 8.33
C ASN A 245 15.97 -4.73 7.27
N SER A 246 17.17 -5.32 7.34
CA SER A 246 18.36 -4.93 6.59
C SER A 246 18.83 -3.51 6.94
N GLY A 247 20.03 -3.39 7.49
CA GLY A 247 20.61 -2.13 7.96
C GLY A 247 20.81 -2.07 9.47
N LYS A 248 21.04 -0.86 9.99
CA LYS A 248 21.32 -0.62 11.41
C LYS A 248 20.01 -0.51 12.19
N ALA A 249 20.02 -1.00 13.43
CA ALA A 249 18.91 -0.75 14.35
C ALA A 249 18.79 0.75 14.64
N VAL A 250 17.57 1.29 14.65
CA VAL A 250 17.32 2.73 14.78
C VAL A 250 16.07 3.01 15.61
N TYR A 251 16.12 4.09 16.39
CA TYR A 251 15.02 4.61 17.17
C TYR A 251 14.38 5.80 16.45
N ILE A 252 13.07 5.97 16.58
CA ILE A 252 12.31 7.10 16.05
C ILE A 252 11.67 7.85 17.21
N GLU A 253 11.79 9.17 17.19
CA GLU A 253 11.10 10.10 18.08
C GLU A 253 10.23 11.03 17.26
N TYR A 254 8.98 11.23 17.72
CA TYR A 254 8.05 12.18 17.13
C TYR A 254 7.84 13.39 18.04
N TRP A 255 8.33 14.53 17.60
CA TRP A 255 8.23 15.79 18.30
C TRP A 255 6.95 16.54 17.91
N GLY A 256 5.80 16.03 18.33
CA GLY A 256 4.48 16.52 17.90
C GLY A 256 3.90 17.70 18.68
N MET A 257 4.44 18.04 19.85
CA MET A 257 3.97 19.17 20.66
C MET A 257 4.97 20.33 20.55
N GLU A 258 4.60 21.42 19.90
CA GLU A 258 5.44 22.61 19.79
C GLU A 258 4.90 23.70 20.74
N SER A 259 5.79 24.52 21.32
CA SER A 259 5.48 25.75 22.10
C SER A 259 5.36 25.66 23.63
N ASP A 260 5.99 24.68 24.28
CA ASP A 260 6.18 24.68 25.74
C ASP A 260 7.69 24.61 26.06
N GLU A 261 8.22 25.62 26.75
CA GLU A 261 9.64 25.67 27.15
C GLU A 261 10.09 24.40 27.92
N LYS A 262 9.18 23.79 28.68
CA LYS A 262 9.45 22.52 29.37
C LYS A 262 9.48 21.33 28.43
N TYR A 263 8.74 21.37 27.33
CA TYR A 263 8.80 20.35 26.29
C TYR A 263 10.12 20.42 25.53
N ASP A 264 10.57 21.61 25.16
CA ASP A 264 11.83 21.81 24.45
C ASP A 264 13.03 21.36 25.29
N ALA A 265 13.04 21.70 26.59
CA ALA A 265 14.07 21.21 27.51
C ALA A 265 14.12 19.66 27.59
N ARG A 266 12.96 19.00 27.60
CA ARG A 266 12.87 17.53 27.60
C ARG A 266 13.31 16.91 26.28
N LYS A 267 12.93 17.52 25.15
CA LYS A 267 13.40 17.13 23.81
C LYS A 267 14.93 17.15 23.77
N GLU A 268 15.56 18.23 24.23
CA GLU A 268 17.01 18.34 24.25
C GLU A 268 17.70 17.36 25.21
N GLN A 269 17.14 17.14 26.41
CA GLN A 269 17.65 16.11 27.33
C GLN A 269 17.59 14.71 26.69
N LYS A 270 16.50 14.38 26.00
CA LYS A 270 16.35 13.08 25.35
C LYS A 270 17.34 12.91 24.19
N LYS A 271 17.55 13.95 23.37
CA LYS A 271 18.58 13.95 22.32
C LYS A 271 19.98 13.73 22.90
N GLU A 272 20.26 14.33 24.05
CA GLU A 272 21.55 14.17 24.73
C GLU A 272 21.76 12.72 25.20
N ILE A 273 20.72 12.03 25.67
CA ILE A 273 20.78 10.59 25.97
C ILE A 273 21.14 9.80 24.70
N TYR A 274 20.47 10.04 23.58
CA TYR A 274 20.81 9.36 22.32
C TYR A 274 22.27 9.59 21.89
N ARG A 275 22.76 10.83 22.03
CA ARG A 275 24.15 11.19 21.71
C ARG A 275 25.16 10.50 22.63
N ASN A 276 24.94 10.55 23.94
CA ASN A 276 25.88 10.01 24.93
C ASN A 276 26.00 8.49 24.90
N HIS A 277 24.94 7.81 24.47
CA HIS A 277 24.91 6.35 24.36
C HIS A 277 25.12 5.83 22.93
N ASP A 278 25.48 6.70 21.97
CA ASP A 278 25.72 6.37 20.56
C ASP A 278 24.56 5.57 19.92
N LEU A 279 23.33 6.00 20.21
CA LEU A 279 22.11 5.37 19.72
C LEU A 279 21.63 6.05 18.44
N ASN A 280 21.42 5.25 17.38
CA ASN A 280 20.89 5.74 16.10
C ASN A 280 19.49 6.34 16.26
N LEU A 281 19.30 7.59 15.84
CA LEU A 281 18.05 8.33 16.04
C LEU A 281 17.53 8.94 14.72
N ILE A 282 16.24 8.74 14.46
CA ILE A 282 15.45 9.49 13.47
C ILE A 282 14.50 10.41 14.25
N GLU A 283 14.50 11.68 13.87
CA GLU A 283 13.65 12.69 14.48
C GLU A 283 12.55 13.11 13.50
N ILE A 284 11.30 13.00 13.91
CA ILE A 284 10.14 13.43 13.12
C ILE A 284 9.51 14.63 13.82
N GLU A 285 9.20 15.68 13.08
CA GLU A 285 8.53 16.90 13.60
C GLU A 285 7.18 17.03 12.91
N ASN A 286 6.29 17.90 13.42
CA ASN A 286 4.97 18.10 12.81
C ASN A 286 5.04 18.43 11.32
N LYS A 287 5.98 19.28 10.91
CA LYS A 287 6.19 19.65 9.51
C LYS A 287 6.59 18.46 8.61
N HIS A 288 7.16 17.40 9.18
CA HIS A 288 7.54 16.20 8.43
C HIS A 288 6.35 15.25 8.21
N ILE A 289 5.26 15.42 8.96
CA ILE A 289 4.06 14.57 8.81
C ILE A 289 3.36 14.85 7.49
N GLU A 290 3.37 16.12 7.03
CA GLU A 290 2.75 16.53 5.77
C GLU A 290 3.40 15.87 4.54
N ASN A 291 4.68 15.48 4.64
CA ASN A 291 5.45 14.85 3.57
C ASN A 291 6.20 13.60 4.06
N LEU A 292 5.55 12.84 4.95
CA LEU A 292 6.16 11.71 5.63
C LEU A 292 6.68 10.65 4.65
N ASP A 293 5.94 10.41 3.57
CA ASP A 293 6.29 9.46 2.51
C ASP A 293 7.61 9.79 1.79
N ASP A 294 8.05 11.05 1.79
CA ASP A 294 9.35 11.47 1.25
C ASP A 294 10.42 11.56 2.34
N TYR A 295 10.04 12.07 3.51
CA TYR A 295 10.96 12.33 4.61
C TYR A 295 11.49 11.03 5.24
N LEU A 296 10.58 10.11 5.57
CA LEU A 296 10.91 8.90 6.33
C LEU A 296 11.84 7.96 5.54
N PRO A 297 11.59 7.63 4.25
CA PRO A 297 12.53 6.82 3.46
C PRO A 297 13.93 7.42 3.39
N LYS A 298 14.02 8.75 3.24
CA LYS A 298 15.31 9.46 3.20
C LYS A 298 16.07 9.35 4.53
N MET A 299 15.36 9.36 5.66
CA MET A 299 15.97 9.19 6.98
C MET A 299 16.37 7.73 7.24
N LEU A 300 15.52 6.77 6.86
CA LEU A 300 15.80 5.34 6.95
C LEU A 300 17.07 4.95 6.17
N LEU A 301 17.26 5.53 4.98
CA LEU A 301 18.41 5.26 4.14
C LEU A 301 19.76 5.63 4.80
N LYS A 302 19.79 6.64 5.68
CA LYS A 302 21.00 7.00 6.45
C LYS A 302 21.48 5.86 7.35
N TYR A 303 20.57 4.96 7.72
CA TYR A 303 20.81 3.79 8.55
C TYR A 303 20.80 2.50 7.73
N GLU A 304 20.99 2.61 6.41
CA GLU A 304 21.07 1.49 5.46
C GLU A 304 19.76 0.69 5.34
N ILE A 305 18.65 1.23 5.86
CA ILE A 305 17.31 0.65 5.69
C ILE A 305 16.72 1.20 4.40
N ARG A 306 16.48 0.32 3.43
CA ARG A 306 15.86 0.66 2.15
C ARG A 306 14.41 0.25 2.17
N VAL A 307 13.55 1.18 1.76
CA VAL A 307 12.13 0.96 1.55
C VAL A 307 11.82 1.38 0.12
N ASP A 308 11.03 0.55 -0.56
CA ASP A 308 10.60 0.74 -1.94
C ASP A 308 9.08 0.67 -2.00
#